data_AF-A0A239H0V5-F1
#
_entry.id   AF-A0A239H0V5-F1
#
_cell.length_a   1.000
_cell.length_b   1.000
_cell.length_c   1.000
_cell.angle_alpha   90.00
_cell.angle_beta   90.00
_cell.angle_gamma   90.00
#
_symmetry.space_group_name_H-M   'P 1'
#
loop_
_entity.id
_entity.type
_entity.pdbx_description
1 polymer ?
#
loop_
_entity_poly.entity_id
_entity_poly.type
_entity_poly.pdbx_seq_one_letter_code
_entity_poly.pdbx_strand_id
1 'polypeptide(L)'
;MMPCTDHALARALVALLTAYGPVQPIGHEMADWASATFSGESHLVRLKMPCPSPPDMIALATTLAEAEIELGNRLLADLALAGHARDGEDMILEIEALTLVPS
;
A
#
# COMPACT_ATOMS: atom_id res chain seq x y z
N MET A 1 3.41 -14.85 19.45
CA MET A 1 4.22 -14.39 18.31
C MET A 1 3.33 -13.46 17.51
N MET A 2 3.40 -12.16 17.76
CA MET A 2 2.60 -11.20 16.99
C MET A 2 3.28 -10.98 15.63
N PRO A 3 2.54 -10.96 14.51
CA PRO A 3 3.14 -10.50 13.27
C PRO A 3 3.56 -9.05 13.51
N CYS A 4 4.85 -8.74 13.34
CA CYS A 4 5.30 -7.36 13.25
C CYS A 4 4.72 -6.80 11.95
N THR A 5 3.46 -6.38 11.98
CA THR A 5 2.85 -5.60 10.91
C THR A 5 3.78 -4.42 10.67
N ASP A 6 4.28 -4.25 9.45
CA ASP A 6 5.08 -3.07 9.13
C ASP A 6 4.16 -1.84 9.12
N HIS A 7 3.99 -1.27 10.32
CA HIS A 7 3.15 -0.11 10.56
C HIS A 7 3.66 1.13 9.82
N ALA A 8 4.92 1.16 9.35
CA ALA A 8 5.46 2.31 8.64
C ALA A 8 4.81 2.44 7.26
N LEU A 9 4.76 1.34 6.49
CA LEU A 9 4.14 1.33 5.16
C LEU A 9 2.65 1.67 5.24
N ALA A 10 1.90 0.98 6.11
CA ALA A 10 0.46 1.23 6.25
C ALA A 10 0.16 2.69 6.64
N ARG A 11 0.96 3.29 7.54
CA ARG A 11 0.81 4.71 7.90
C ARG A 11 1.15 5.65 6.75
N ALA A 12 2.21 5.36 6.01
CA ALA A 12 2.61 6.17 4.87
C ALA A 12 1.53 6.15 3.77
N LEU A 13 0.95 4.98 3.49
CA LEU A 13 -0.17 4.85 2.54
C LEU A 13 -1.40 5.62 2.99
N VAL A 14 -1.74 5.57 4.28
CA VAL A 14 -2.83 6.40 4.82
C VAL A 14 -2.53 7.88 4.60
N ALA A 15 -1.32 8.35 4.93
CA ALA A 15 -0.93 9.75 4.74
C ALA A 15 -1.03 10.17 3.27
N LEU A 16 -0.48 9.37 2.35
CA LEU A 16 -0.53 9.61 0.91
C LEU A 16 -1.97 9.69 0.38
N LEU A 17 -2.82 8.76 0.79
CA LEU A 17 -4.17 8.65 0.25
C LEU A 17 -5.19 9.56 0.93
N THR A 18 -4.82 10.28 1.99
CA THR A 18 -5.71 11.27 2.63
C THR A 18 -6.20 12.35 1.66
N ALA A 19 -5.46 12.63 0.58
CA ALA A 19 -5.89 13.54 -0.48
C ALA A 19 -7.16 13.07 -1.23
N TYR A 20 -7.44 11.76 -1.22
CA TYR A 20 -8.62 11.15 -1.84
C TYR A 20 -9.80 10.98 -0.86
N GLY A 21 -9.55 11.14 0.44
CA GLY A 21 -10.55 10.98 1.49
C GLY A 21 -10.00 10.29 2.74
N PRO A 22 -10.85 10.06 3.75
CA PRO A 22 -10.45 9.30 4.93
C PRO A 22 -10.14 7.85 4.53
N VAL A 23 -8.98 7.33 4.96
CA VAL A 23 -8.54 5.96 4.65
C VAL A 23 -8.05 5.30 5.93
N GLN A 24 -8.38 4.01 6.10
CA GLN A 24 -7.92 3.20 7.23
C GLN A 24 -7.40 1.84 6.77
N PRO A 25 -6.32 1.32 7.36
CA PRO A 25 -5.85 -0.03 7.08
C PRO A 25 -6.76 -1.07 7.73
N ILE A 26 -7.12 -2.09 6.97
CA ILE A 26 -7.96 -3.21 7.44
C ILE A 26 -7.27 -4.56 7.31
N GLY A 27 -6.12 -4.62 6.64
CA GLY A 27 -5.31 -5.83 6.53
C GLY A 27 -3.91 -5.55 5.99
N HIS A 28 -2.98 -6.42 6.35
CA HIS A 28 -1.60 -6.36 5.86
C HIS A 28 -1.03 -7.76 5.86
N GLU A 29 -0.66 -8.25 4.68
CA GLU A 29 0.05 -9.50 4.49
C GLU A 29 1.46 -9.21 3.97
N MET A 30 2.41 -10.05 4.36
CA MET A 30 3.82 -9.91 4.00
C MET A 30 4.38 -11.27 3.63
N ALA A 31 5.22 -11.29 2.60
CA ALA A 31 5.96 -12.47 2.17
C ALA A 31 7.37 -12.08 1.71
N ASP A 32 8.33 -12.97 1.94
CA ASP A 32 9.68 -12.81 1.39
C ASP A 32 9.59 -12.78 -0.15
N TRP A 33 10.31 -11.84 -0.75
CA TRP A 33 10.39 -11.68 -2.19
C TRP A 33 11.84 -11.56 -2.64
N ALA A 34 12.16 -12.17 -3.78
CA ALA A 34 13.47 -12.02 -4.40
C ALA A 34 13.36 -12.00 -5.92
N SER A 35 14.20 -11.19 -6.54
CA SER A 35 14.50 -11.18 -7.97
C SER A 35 15.92 -11.70 -8.21
N ALA A 36 16.38 -11.66 -9.45
CA ALA A 36 17.76 -12.04 -9.77
C ALA A 36 18.82 -11.12 -9.13
N THR A 37 18.46 -9.88 -8.80
CA THR A 37 19.41 -8.84 -8.34
C THR A 37 19.09 -8.27 -6.96
N PHE A 38 17.88 -8.47 -6.45
CA PHE A 38 17.42 -7.88 -5.19
C PHE A 38 16.63 -8.88 -4.36
N SER A 39 16.77 -8.79 -3.04
CA SER A 39 15.92 -9.47 -2.06
C SER A 39 15.16 -8.44 -1.23
N GLY A 40 13.99 -8.82 -0.74
CA GLY A 40 13.07 -7.89 -0.13
C GLY A 40 11.82 -8.55 0.43
N GLU A 41 10.81 -7.72 0.66
CA GLU A 41 9.50 -8.13 1.17
C GLU A 41 8.43 -7.65 0.18
N SER A 42 7.51 -8.53 -0.19
CA SER A 42 6.25 -8.17 -0.85
C SER A 42 5.19 -7.93 0.21
N HIS A 43 4.46 -6.84 0.09
CA HIS A 43 3.40 -6.44 1.00
C HIS A 43 2.09 -6.30 0.24
N LEU A 44 1.04 -6.91 0.75
CA LEU A 44 -0.34 -6.65 0.33
C LEU A 44 -1.06 -5.91 1.46
N VAL A 45 -1.32 -4.61 1.25
CA VAL A 45 -2.02 -3.76 2.20
C VAL A 45 -3.45 -3.55 1.73
N ARG A 46 -4.42 -3.89 2.59
CA ARG A 46 -5.83 -3.62 2.33
C ARG A 46 -6.27 -2.38 3.09
N LEU A 47 -6.80 -1.42 2.38
CA LEU A 47 -7.31 -0.17 2.92
C LEU A 47 -8.81 -0.05 2.67
N LYS A 48 -9.52 0.54 3.63
CA LYS A 48 -10.94 0.88 3.53
C LYS A 48 -11.08 2.39 3.48
N MET A 49 -11.83 2.87 2.50
CA MET A 49 -12.05 4.29 2.24
C MET A 49 -13.56 4.55 2.07
N PRO A 50 -14.20 5.30 2.98
CA PRO A 50 -15.56 5.78 2.77
C PRO A 50 -15.66 6.57 1.47
N CYS A 51 -16.56 6.16 0.59
CA CYS A 51 -16.54 6.60 -0.80
C CYS A 51 -17.96 6.67 -1.39
N PRO A 52 -18.71 7.75 -1.08
CA PRO A 52 -20.02 7.96 -1.69
C PRO A 52 -19.92 8.12 -3.21
N SER A 53 -18.82 8.70 -3.70
CA SER A 53 -18.44 8.75 -5.11
C SER A 53 -17.00 8.26 -5.29
N PRO A 54 -16.75 7.21 -6.10
CA PRO A 54 -15.41 6.72 -6.45
C PRO A 54 -14.46 7.85 -6.89
N PRO A 55 -13.21 7.88 -6.42
CA PRO A 55 -12.21 8.76 -7.02
C PRO A 55 -11.88 8.28 -8.44
N ASP A 56 -11.15 9.12 -9.19
CA ASP A 56 -10.53 8.68 -10.43
C ASP A 56 -9.45 7.63 -10.11
N MET A 57 -9.77 6.37 -10.41
CA MET A 57 -8.90 5.24 -10.11
C MET A 57 -7.61 5.26 -10.92
N ILE A 58 -7.60 5.89 -12.10
CA ILE A 58 -6.39 6.06 -12.90
C ILE A 58 -5.47 7.06 -12.20
N ALA A 59 -6.01 8.21 -11.76
CA ALA A 59 -5.24 9.21 -11.02
C ALA A 59 -4.68 8.65 -9.70
N LEU A 60 -5.46 7.84 -8.99
CA LEU A 60 -5.03 7.17 -7.75
C LEU A 60 -3.89 6.18 -8.04
N ALA A 61 -4.03 5.34 -9.06
CA ALA A 61 -2.98 4.39 -9.45
C ALA A 61 -1.69 5.12 -9.87
N THR A 62 -1.79 6.21 -10.63
CA THR A 62 -0.64 7.05 -10.98
C THR A 62 0.02 7.66 -9.74
N THR A 63 -0.78 8.16 -8.79
CA THR A 63 -0.24 8.72 -7.54
C THR A 63 0.56 7.69 -6.75
N LEU A 64 0.10 6.43 -6.71
CA LEU A 64 0.84 5.34 -6.07
C LEU A 64 2.14 5.02 -6.80
N ALA A 65 2.08 4.91 -8.13
CA ALA A 65 3.25 4.59 -8.95
C ALA A 65 4.36 5.66 -8.90
N GLU A 66 3.97 6.93 -8.69
CA GLU A 66 4.89 8.07 -8.59
C GLU A 66 5.30 8.38 -7.13
N ALA A 67 4.76 7.67 -6.14
CA ALA A 67 4.99 7.98 -4.74
C ALA A 67 6.41 7.58 -4.29
N GLU A 68 7.17 8.57 -3.87
CA GLU A 68 8.41 8.36 -3.13
C GLU A 68 8.09 8.31 -1.63
N ILE A 69 8.15 7.10 -1.05
CA ILE A 69 7.89 6.87 0.38
C ILE A 69 9.17 6.44 1.07
N GLU A 70 9.59 7.22 2.07
CA GLU A 70 10.68 6.85 2.97
C GLU A 70 10.18 5.87 4.05
N LEU A 71 10.66 4.62 4.02
CA LEU A 71 10.30 3.57 4.99
C LEU A 71 11.43 3.31 6.00
N GLY A 72 12.09 4.37 6.46
CA GLY A 72 13.18 4.29 7.43
C GLY A 72 14.41 3.56 6.86
N ASN A 73 14.67 2.33 7.31
CA ASN A 73 15.80 1.52 6.84
C ASN A 73 15.45 0.61 5.64
N ARG A 74 14.21 0.66 5.16
CA ARG A 74 13.75 -0.05 3.96
C ARG A 74 13.58 0.93 2.80
N LEU A 75 13.94 0.47 1.61
CA LEU A 75 13.69 1.19 0.36
C LEU A 75 12.41 0.65 -0.29
N LEU A 76 11.47 1.53 -0.65
CA LEU A 76 10.35 1.16 -1.51
C LEU A 76 10.87 1.00 -2.94
N ALA A 77 10.74 -0.21 -3.49
CA ALA A 77 11.14 -0.53 -4.86
C ALA A 77 9.98 -0.34 -5.85
N ASP A 78 8.77 -0.69 -5.44
CA ASP A 78 7.58 -0.59 -6.27
C ASP A 78 6.33 -0.40 -5.40
N LEU A 79 5.33 0.30 -5.94
CA LEU A 79 4.05 0.54 -5.29
C LEU A 79 2.94 0.65 -6.33
N ALA A 80 1.94 -0.21 -6.21
CA ALA A 80 0.87 -0.31 -7.19
C ALA A 80 -0.49 -0.54 -6.55
N LEU A 81 -1.54 -0.05 -7.22
CA LEU A 81 -2.91 -0.47 -6.96
C LEU A 81 -3.11 -1.86 -7.58
N ALA A 82 -3.11 -2.90 -6.75
CA ALA A 82 -3.32 -4.28 -7.19
C ALA A 82 -4.80 -4.60 -7.45
N GLY A 83 -5.70 -3.96 -6.71
CA GLY A 83 -7.13 -4.20 -6.82
C GLY A 83 -7.97 -3.16 -6.11
N HIS A 84 -9.25 -3.11 -6.47
CA HIS A 84 -10.24 -2.34 -5.74
C HIS A 84 -11.63 -2.98 -5.88
N ALA A 85 -12.43 -2.86 -4.83
CA ALA A 85 -13.80 -3.37 -4.80
C ALA A 85 -14.71 -2.44 -4.02
N ARG A 86 -16.00 -2.42 -4.37
CA ARG A 86 -17.01 -1.68 -3.61
C ARG A 86 -17.56 -2.55 -2.49
N ASP A 87 -17.68 -1.98 -1.29
CA ASP A 87 -18.26 -2.58 -0.09
C ASP A 87 -19.30 -1.62 0.50
N GLY A 88 -20.53 -1.66 -0.02
CA GLY A 88 -21.58 -0.70 0.35
C GLY A 88 -21.21 0.74 -0.02
N GLU A 89 -21.14 1.60 0.99
CA GLU A 89 -20.71 3.01 0.85
C GLU A 89 -19.19 3.19 0.91
N ASP A 90 -18.45 2.10 1.10
CA ASP A 90 -17.01 2.09 1.18
C ASP A 90 -16.38 1.50 -0.08
N MET A 91 -15.10 1.81 -0.27
CA MET A 91 -14.22 1.19 -1.22
C MET A 91 -13.11 0.45 -0.47
N ILE A 92 -12.85 -0.79 -0.87
CA ILE A 92 -11.69 -1.55 -0.45
C ILE A 92 -10.63 -1.40 -1.53
N LEU A 93 -9.45 -0.95 -1.14
CA LEU A 93 -8.27 -0.85 -1.99
C LEU A 93 -7.29 -1.94 -1.58
N GLU A 94 -6.75 -2.65 -2.57
CA GLU A 94 -5.65 -3.57 -2.39
C GLU A 94 -4.41 -2.95 -3.03
N ILE A 95 -3.39 -2.71 -2.20
CA ILE A 95 -2.15 -2.05 -2.60
C ILE A 95 -1.03 -3.07 -2.43
N GLU A 96 -0.30 -3.30 -3.52
CA GLU A 96 0.92 -4.09 -3.49
C GLU A 96 2.13 -3.15 -3.37
N ALA A 97 3.05 -3.48 -2.48
CA ALA A 97 4.32 -2.79 -2.35
C ALA A 97 5.46 -3.79 -2.31
N LEU A 98 6.57 -3.47 -2.97
CA LEU A 98 7.83 -4.21 -2.86
C LEU A 98 8.82 -3.36 -2.11
N THR A 99 9.42 -3.88 -1.04
CA THR A 99 10.50 -3.21 -0.32
C THR A 99 11.78 -4.00 -0.41
N LEU A 100 12.93 -3.32 -0.43
CA LEU A 100 14.23 -3.97 -0.38
C LEU A 100 14.74 -4.01 1.06
N VAL A 101 15.27 -5.16 1.46
CA VAL A 101 16.04 -5.27 2.70
C VAL A 101 17.50 -4.89 2.41
N PRO A 102 18.12 -4.03 3.23
CA PRO A 102 19.55 -3.76 3.09
C PRO A 102 20.33 -5.07 3.31
N SER A 103 21.19 -5.39 2.34
CA SER A 103 22.11 -6.54 2.37
C SER A 103 23.15 -6.45 3.49
#